data_AF-A0A2T7DHS0-F1
#
_entry.id   AF-A0A2T7DHS0-F1
#
_cell.length_a   1.000
_cell.length_b   1.000
_cell.length_c   1.000
_cell.angle_alpha   90.00
_cell.angle_beta   90.00
_cell.angle_gamma   90.00
#
_symmetry.space_group_name_H-M   'P 1'
#
loop_
_entity.id
_entity.type
_entity.pdbx_description
1 polymer ?
#
loop_
_entity_poly.entity_id
_entity_poly.type
_entity_poly.pdbx_seq_one_letter_code
_entity_poly.pdbx_strand_id
1 'polypeptide(L)'
;MEAKSGEGAPKRKPLPSALVSNLESVLAARRPPPAEEVSTAAASAEAEAPAAEASDAPPDDGAPARPVVLLTCAGGIQSPGLAALVDALVAGGRCDVHMCAPDSDKPACGHSITVRETITATSVDFKGAKAFEISGTPVDCVSLALSGRLFPWSAPALVISGINAGPNCGYEMFHSSAIAAAREALVYGVPSIAISLNWKKDESKDSDFKDAAQACLPLINAALADIEKGNFIKGCLLNIGVPSSPSANKGFKLTKQSGYSPAQSWQAVSTNRPSSAVHFMGMHQSLGIQLAQLGKDASAAGAARRVSAQRKTVEVESVAAAGKQEAREVVKKLFRAEFVEKKHEDLNEDIDLRAMENGFISVTPLNVHGQVEAEIGAPVSDWLSAVVAEEKEDPSAA
;
A
#
# COMPACT_ATOMS: atom_id res chain seq x y z
N MET A 1 47.53 -9.97 52.14
CA MET A 1 47.26 -8.94 51.11
C MET A 1 45.89 -9.21 50.55
N GLU A 2 44.92 -8.39 50.94
CA GLU A 2 43.50 -8.50 50.62
C GLU A 2 43.24 -8.19 49.14
N ALA A 3 42.40 -8.99 48.50
CA ALA A 3 41.84 -8.70 47.19
C ALA A 3 40.50 -7.95 47.39
N LYS A 4 40.43 -6.70 46.92
CA LYS A 4 39.21 -5.90 46.89
C LYS A 4 38.28 -6.39 45.77
N SER A 5 37.13 -6.93 46.13
CA SER A 5 35.97 -7.09 45.24
C SER A 5 35.12 -5.82 45.27
N GLY A 6 34.84 -5.23 44.12
CA GLY A 6 33.93 -4.09 44.02
C GLY A 6 33.71 -3.67 42.57
N GLU A 7 32.79 -4.34 41.88
CA GLU A 7 32.25 -3.88 40.60
C GLU A 7 30.73 -3.89 40.73
N GLY A 8 30.15 -2.69 40.96
CA GLY A 8 28.72 -2.50 41.16
C GLY A 8 27.99 -2.40 39.83
N ALA A 9 26.91 -3.16 39.69
CA ALA A 9 25.94 -3.01 38.60
C ALA A 9 25.37 -1.58 38.58
N PRO A 10 25.04 -1.02 37.39
CA PRO A 10 24.45 0.32 37.31
C PRO A 10 23.08 0.33 38.00
N LYS A 11 22.98 1.06 39.12
CA LYS A 11 21.70 1.29 39.82
C LYS A 11 20.72 1.94 38.83
N ARG A 12 19.59 1.26 38.57
CA ARG A 12 18.47 1.83 37.81
C ARG A 12 18.00 3.09 38.54
N LYS A 13 17.84 4.19 37.81
CA LYS A 13 17.26 5.41 38.39
C LYS A 13 15.76 5.18 38.56
N PRO A 14 15.17 5.50 39.72
CA PRO A 14 13.72 5.40 39.92
C PRO A 14 12.98 6.33 38.96
N LEU A 15 11.79 5.92 38.49
CA LEU A 15 10.95 6.76 37.64
C LEU A 15 10.55 8.06 38.36
N PRO A 16 10.41 9.18 37.63
CA PRO A 16 9.89 10.43 38.20
C PRO A 16 8.50 10.24 38.81
N SER A 17 8.25 10.81 39.99
CA SER A 17 6.97 10.69 40.72
C SER A 17 5.75 11.14 39.91
N ALA A 18 5.92 12.14 39.03
CA ALA A 18 4.88 12.60 38.12
C ALA A 18 4.50 11.55 37.06
N LEU A 19 5.45 10.72 36.62
CA LEU A 19 5.18 9.62 35.69
C LEU A 19 4.44 8.48 36.40
N VAL A 20 4.85 8.14 37.63
CA VAL A 20 4.17 7.11 38.44
C VAL A 20 2.72 7.50 38.71
N SER A 21 2.47 8.76 39.14
CA SER A 21 1.11 9.24 39.44
C SER A 21 0.20 9.29 38.20
N ASN A 22 0.73 9.65 37.03
CA ASN A 22 -0.02 9.63 35.77
C ASN A 22 -0.39 8.18 35.38
N LEU A 23 0.57 7.26 35.52
CA LEU A 23 0.38 5.86 35.16
C LEU A 23 -0.64 5.16 36.09
N GLU A 24 -0.61 5.46 37.39
CA GLU A 24 -1.63 5.02 38.34
C GLU A 24 -3.05 5.52 37.98
N SER A 25 -3.17 6.79 37.54
CA SER A 25 -4.45 7.37 37.10
C SER A 25 -5.00 6.67 35.84
N VAL A 26 -4.13 6.38 34.87
CA VAL A 26 -4.51 5.66 33.64
C VAL A 26 -4.92 4.22 33.93
N LEU A 27 -4.23 3.53 34.83
CA LEU A 27 -4.59 2.17 35.25
C LEU A 27 -5.92 2.13 36.02
N ALA A 28 -6.18 3.12 36.87
CA ALA A 28 -7.45 3.22 37.59
C ALA A 28 -8.64 3.48 36.65
N ALA A 29 -8.45 4.27 35.60
CA ALA A 29 -9.48 4.60 34.61
C ALA A 29 -9.83 3.44 33.66
N ARG A 30 -9.01 2.39 33.58
CA ARG A 30 -9.22 1.22 32.70
C ARG A 30 -10.05 0.09 33.32
N ARG A 31 -10.49 0.20 34.59
CA ARG A 31 -11.43 -0.77 35.15
C ARG A 31 -12.79 -0.64 34.44
N PRO A 32 -13.34 -1.72 33.86
CA PRO A 32 -14.66 -1.65 33.24
C PRO A 32 -15.72 -1.31 34.30
N PRO A 33 -16.71 -0.46 33.98
CA PRO A 33 -17.84 -0.24 34.86
C PRO A 33 -18.67 -1.53 35.00
N PRO A 34 -19.37 -1.74 36.12
CA PRO A 34 -20.32 -2.83 36.23
C PRO A 34 -21.42 -2.68 35.17
N ALA A 35 -21.84 -3.81 34.59
CA ALA A 35 -22.79 -3.86 33.50
C ALA A 35 -24.15 -3.25 33.90
N GLU A 36 -24.49 -2.11 33.31
CA GLU A 36 -25.85 -1.58 33.24
C GLU A 36 -26.23 -1.27 31.78
N GLU A 37 -27.47 -1.62 31.46
CA GLU A 37 -28.13 -1.46 30.17
C GLU A 37 -28.29 0.02 29.78
N VAL A 38 -27.88 0.41 28.57
CA VAL A 38 -28.25 1.69 27.94
C VAL A 38 -28.35 1.43 26.43
N SER A 39 -29.54 1.29 25.85
CA SER A 39 -30.46 2.36 25.41
C SER A 39 -29.86 3.31 24.37
N THR A 40 -30.53 3.35 23.23
CA THR A 40 -30.29 4.15 22.02
C THR A 40 -30.20 5.65 22.26
N ALA A 41 -29.19 6.32 21.68
CA ALA A 41 -29.29 7.62 21.00
C ALA A 41 -27.90 8.06 20.49
N ALA A 42 -27.66 7.91 19.18
CA ALA A 42 -26.54 8.58 18.51
C ALA A 42 -27.06 9.88 17.88
N ALA A 43 -26.66 11.00 18.46
CA ALA A 43 -26.91 12.34 17.93
C ALA A 43 -25.93 12.62 16.78
N SER A 44 -26.49 13.05 15.64
CA SER A 44 -25.80 13.56 14.47
C SER A 44 -25.12 14.89 14.77
N ALA A 45 -23.80 14.97 14.53
CA ALA A 45 -23.07 16.24 14.46
C ALA A 45 -22.78 16.52 12.98
N GLU A 46 -23.56 17.44 12.40
CA GLU A 46 -23.30 18.02 11.08
C GLU A 46 -22.12 18.99 11.18
N ALA A 47 -21.15 18.84 10.27
CA ALA A 47 -20.08 19.80 10.05
C ALA A 47 -20.32 20.48 8.69
N GLU A 48 -20.66 21.77 8.73
CA GLU A 48 -20.79 22.63 7.54
C GLU A 48 -19.43 22.80 6.84
N ALA A 49 -19.40 22.55 5.53
CA ALA A 49 -18.32 22.92 4.63
C ALA A 49 -18.73 24.15 3.77
N PRO A 50 -17.79 25.04 3.39
CA PRO A 50 -18.13 26.28 2.72
C PRO A 50 -18.44 26.09 1.23
N ALA A 51 -19.33 26.93 0.73
CA ALA A 51 -19.81 26.98 -0.65
C ALA A 51 -18.68 27.16 -1.67
N ALA A 52 -18.67 26.31 -2.70
CA ALA A 52 -17.85 26.45 -3.90
C ALA A 52 -18.73 26.83 -5.10
N GLU A 53 -18.19 27.70 -5.94
CA GLU A 53 -18.86 28.38 -7.05
C GLU A 53 -19.33 27.45 -8.17
N ALA A 54 -20.38 27.90 -8.86
CA ALA A 54 -21.14 27.20 -9.89
C ALA A 54 -20.29 26.75 -11.09
N SER A 55 -20.47 25.49 -11.50
CA SER A 55 -19.98 24.95 -12.77
C SER A 55 -21.15 24.47 -13.61
N ASP A 56 -21.15 24.91 -14.86
CA ASP A 56 -22.09 24.63 -15.93
C ASP A 56 -22.15 23.12 -16.24
N ALA A 57 -23.30 22.48 -16.03
CA ALA A 57 -23.53 21.07 -16.31
C ALA A 57 -24.71 20.91 -17.30
N PRO A 58 -24.60 20.03 -18.31
CA PRO A 58 -25.68 19.80 -19.27
C PRO A 58 -26.89 19.12 -18.60
N PRO A 59 -28.10 19.21 -19.20
CA PRO A 59 -29.33 18.77 -18.57
C PRO A 59 -29.35 17.25 -18.31
N ASP A 60 -29.83 16.93 -17.12
CA ASP A 60 -30.02 15.60 -16.53
C ASP A 60 -31.17 14.86 -17.23
N ASP A 61 -30.83 13.89 -18.09
CA ASP A 61 -31.78 12.99 -18.77
C ASP A 61 -32.30 11.93 -17.79
N GLY A 62 -33.16 12.31 -16.82
CA GLY A 62 -34.24 11.53 -16.17
C GLY A 62 -34.02 10.06 -15.74
N ALA A 63 -32.82 9.52 -15.82
CA ALA A 63 -32.45 8.19 -15.39
C ALA A 63 -31.98 8.27 -13.94
N PRO A 64 -32.32 7.28 -13.08
CA PRO A 64 -31.77 7.27 -11.73
C PRO A 64 -30.24 7.29 -11.82
N ALA A 65 -29.62 8.22 -11.07
CA ALA A 65 -28.17 8.38 -11.03
C ALA A 65 -27.52 7.03 -10.68
N ARG A 66 -26.68 6.53 -11.59
CA ARG A 66 -26.01 5.24 -11.41
C ARG A 66 -24.99 5.36 -10.27
N PRO A 67 -24.82 4.31 -9.44
CA PRO A 67 -23.79 4.34 -8.41
C PRO A 67 -22.41 4.50 -9.05
N VAL A 68 -21.57 5.34 -8.46
CA VAL A 68 -20.18 5.52 -8.91
C VAL A 68 -19.30 4.48 -8.26
N VAL A 69 -18.47 3.79 -9.05
CA VAL A 69 -17.41 2.89 -8.56
C VAL A 69 -16.06 3.49 -8.89
N LEU A 70 -15.23 3.69 -7.86
CA LEU A 70 -13.86 4.16 -8.01
C LEU A 70 -12.90 2.98 -8.06
N LEU A 71 -12.05 2.93 -9.09
CA LEU A 71 -11.06 1.89 -9.30
C LEU A 71 -9.64 2.43 -9.11
N THR A 72 -8.78 1.60 -8.55
CA THR A 72 -7.34 1.81 -8.48
C THR A 72 -6.61 0.47 -8.62
N CYS A 73 -5.31 0.48 -8.87
CA CYS A 73 -4.51 -0.75 -8.94
C CYS A 73 -3.05 -0.43 -8.60
N ALA A 74 -2.40 -1.30 -7.83
CA ALA A 74 -1.00 -1.11 -7.49
C ALA A 74 -0.08 -1.25 -8.72
N GLY A 75 -0.52 -2.00 -9.74
CA GLY A 75 0.17 -2.14 -11.03
C GLY A 75 0.15 -0.89 -11.91
N GLY A 76 -0.53 0.18 -11.47
CA GLY A 76 -0.65 1.45 -12.20
C GLY A 76 -1.79 1.48 -13.21
N ILE A 77 -1.96 2.64 -13.84
CA ILE A 77 -3.08 2.97 -14.73
C ILE A 77 -3.11 2.10 -16.00
N GLN A 78 -1.94 1.64 -16.45
CA GLN A 78 -1.79 0.77 -17.63
C GLN A 78 -1.85 -0.73 -17.30
N SER A 79 -2.16 -1.11 -16.06
CA SER A 79 -2.13 -2.52 -15.66
C SER A 79 -3.24 -3.33 -16.37
N PRO A 80 -2.92 -4.55 -16.85
CA PRO A 80 -3.90 -5.40 -17.54
C PRO A 80 -5.07 -5.80 -16.62
N GLY A 81 -4.80 -5.97 -15.33
CA GLY A 81 -5.83 -6.28 -14.34
C GLY A 81 -6.81 -5.14 -14.06
N LEU A 82 -6.34 -3.88 -14.10
CA LEU A 82 -7.23 -2.72 -14.00
C LEU A 82 -8.08 -2.59 -15.26
N ALA A 83 -7.47 -2.72 -16.44
CA ALA A 83 -8.19 -2.67 -17.71
C ALA A 83 -9.28 -3.74 -17.81
N ALA A 84 -8.97 -4.98 -17.42
CA ALA A 84 -9.94 -6.07 -17.39
C ALA A 84 -11.13 -5.78 -16.46
N LEU A 85 -10.89 -5.16 -15.30
CA LEU A 85 -11.94 -4.80 -14.36
C LEU A 85 -12.84 -3.67 -14.90
N VAL A 86 -12.24 -2.66 -15.53
CA VAL A 86 -12.99 -1.57 -16.18
C VAL A 86 -13.87 -2.14 -17.29
N ASP A 87 -13.30 -2.93 -18.20
CA ASP A 87 -14.05 -3.54 -19.31
C ASP A 87 -15.27 -4.34 -18.80
N ALA A 88 -15.08 -5.13 -17.74
CA ALA A 88 -16.13 -5.94 -17.14
C ALA A 88 -17.26 -5.08 -16.52
N LEU A 89 -16.92 -4.01 -15.81
CA LEU A 89 -17.88 -3.12 -15.17
C LEU A 89 -18.64 -2.25 -16.18
N VAL A 90 -17.92 -1.69 -17.16
CA VAL A 90 -18.51 -0.88 -18.24
C VAL A 90 -19.47 -1.72 -19.08
N ALA A 91 -19.07 -2.95 -19.46
CA ALA A 91 -19.94 -3.87 -20.19
C ALA A 91 -21.20 -4.26 -19.39
N GLY A 92 -21.10 -4.32 -18.06
CA GLY A 92 -22.23 -4.60 -17.17
C GLY A 92 -23.25 -3.46 -17.10
N GLY A 93 -22.83 -2.21 -17.30
CA GLY A 93 -23.71 -1.03 -17.39
C GLY A 93 -24.49 -0.68 -16.12
N ARG A 94 -24.08 -1.20 -14.95
CA ARG A 94 -24.76 -1.02 -13.66
C ARG A 94 -24.27 0.16 -12.84
N CYS A 95 -23.08 0.67 -13.14
CA CYS A 95 -22.40 1.71 -12.39
C CYS A 95 -21.60 2.61 -13.33
N ASP A 96 -21.31 3.83 -12.87
CA ASP A 96 -20.38 4.71 -13.55
C ASP A 96 -18.96 4.45 -13.04
N VAL A 97 -18.03 4.18 -13.97
CA VAL A 97 -16.66 3.77 -13.63
C VAL A 97 -15.73 4.98 -13.65
N HIS A 98 -15.08 5.22 -12.51
CA HIS A 98 -14.08 6.26 -12.34
C HIS A 98 -12.77 5.61 -11.89
N MET A 99 -11.63 6.14 -12.32
CA MET A 99 -10.31 5.55 -12.07
C MET A 99 -9.34 6.59 -11.54
N CYS A 100 -8.59 6.21 -10.52
CA CYS A 100 -7.47 6.99 -10.02
C CYS A 100 -6.37 5.99 -9.67
N ALA A 101 -5.31 5.93 -10.48
CA ALA A 101 -4.25 4.94 -10.31
C ALA A 101 -2.86 5.53 -10.52
N PRO A 102 -1.81 4.90 -9.98
CA PRO A 102 -0.46 5.40 -10.15
C PRO A 102 0.04 5.38 -11.61
N ASP A 103 1.00 6.24 -11.89
CA ASP A 103 1.77 6.29 -13.16
C ASP A 103 2.70 5.09 -13.40
N SER A 104 2.96 4.31 -12.36
CA SER A 104 3.95 3.23 -12.37
C SER A 104 3.58 2.15 -11.37
N ASP A 105 4.11 0.94 -11.60
CA ASP A 105 3.91 -0.20 -10.72
C ASP A 105 4.52 0.05 -9.32
N LYS A 106 3.68 -0.08 -8.30
CA LYS A 106 3.96 0.22 -6.88
C LYS A 106 3.37 -0.87 -5.97
N PRO A 107 3.79 -2.15 -6.07
CA PRO A 107 3.06 -3.28 -5.47
C PRO A 107 3.25 -3.43 -3.95
N ALA A 108 4.37 -2.97 -3.39
CA ALA A 108 4.79 -3.22 -2.00
C ALA A 108 5.14 -1.94 -1.22
N CYS A 109 4.36 -0.88 -1.40
CA CYS A 109 4.55 0.42 -0.73
C CYS A 109 3.87 0.48 0.66
N GLY A 110 3.13 -0.56 1.05
CA GLY A 110 2.32 -0.56 2.27
C GLY A 110 1.29 0.57 2.27
N HIS A 111 0.95 1.05 3.47
CA HIS A 111 0.05 2.18 3.65
C HIS A 111 0.81 3.52 3.71
N SER A 112 1.51 3.87 2.63
CA SER A 112 2.31 5.10 2.55
C SER A 112 1.56 6.25 1.87
N ILE A 113 1.68 7.46 2.46
CA ILE A 113 1.08 8.72 2.00
C ILE A 113 2.19 9.73 1.72
N THR A 114 2.07 10.48 0.63
CA THR A 114 3.00 11.55 0.26
C THR A 114 2.61 12.87 0.93
N VAL A 115 3.36 13.30 1.97
CA VAL A 115 3.00 14.47 2.81
C VAL A 115 3.87 15.72 2.56
N ARG A 116 5.03 15.59 1.89
CA ARG A 116 6.02 16.68 1.73
C ARG A 116 6.40 17.01 0.29
N GLU A 117 5.93 16.21 -0.65
CA GLU A 117 6.21 16.36 -2.07
C GLU A 117 4.89 16.59 -2.81
N THR A 118 4.94 17.31 -3.92
CA THR A 118 3.77 17.52 -4.76
C THR A 118 3.55 16.28 -5.63
N ILE A 119 2.32 15.78 -5.64
CA ILE A 119 1.88 14.76 -6.60
C ILE A 119 1.18 15.41 -7.79
N THR A 120 1.36 14.85 -8.98
CA THR A 120 0.71 15.31 -10.22
C THR A 120 -0.47 14.40 -10.54
N ALA A 121 -1.57 14.99 -11.03
CA ALA A 121 -2.72 14.27 -11.55
C ALA A 121 -2.92 14.60 -13.03
N THR A 122 -2.88 13.59 -13.89
CA THR A 122 -3.02 13.73 -15.34
C THR A 122 -4.29 13.03 -15.79
N SER A 123 -5.17 13.72 -16.50
CA SER A 123 -6.37 13.08 -17.09
C SER A 123 -5.94 12.13 -18.21
N VAL A 124 -6.51 10.93 -18.21
CA VAL A 124 -6.27 9.90 -19.22
C VAL A 124 -7.59 9.54 -19.90
N ASP A 125 -7.57 9.41 -21.22
CA ASP A 125 -8.73 8.90 -21.95
C ASP A 125 -8.80 7.37 -21.80
N PHE A 126 -9.87 6.89 -21.18
CA PHE A 126 -10.13 5.47 -20.99
C PHE A 126 -11.57 5.20 -21.45
N LYS A 127 -11.73 4.24 -22.36
CA LYS A 127 -13.03 3.98 -22.99
C LYS A 127 -14.08 3.61 -21.94
N GLY A 128 -15.05 4.50 -21.74
CA GLY A 128 -16.17 4.29 -20.82
C GLY A 128 -15.86 4.56 -19.34
N ALA A 129 -14.71 5.16 -19.02
CA ALA A 129 -14.35 5.53 -17.65
C ALA A 129 -13.67 6.90 -17.58
N LYS A 130 -13.93 7.67 -16.51
CA LYS A 130 -13.18 8.90 -16.22
C LYS A 130 -11.92 8.53 -15.44
N ALA A 131 -10.74 8.79 -15.99
CA ALA A 131 -9.48 8.30 -15.43
C ALA A 131 -8.46 9.41 -15.14
N PHE A 132 -7.80 9.30 -13.99
CA PHE A 132 -6.62 10.08 -13.63
C PHE A 132 -5.44 9.17 -13.32
N GLU A 133 -4.29 9.52 -13.88
CA GLU A 133 -2.99 8.97 -13.56
C GLU A 133 -2.30 9.87 -12.53
N ILE A 134 -1.79 9.27 -11.44
CA ILE A 134 -1.22 9.99 -10.30
C ILE A 134 0.25 9.61 -10.07
N SER A 135 1.15 10.56 -9.81
CA SER A 135 2.57 10.24 -9.54
C SER A 135 2.84 9.65 -8.14
N GLY A 136 1.83 9.67 -7.26
CA GLY A 136 1.87 9.17 -5.88
C GLY A 136 1.62 7.68 -5.72
N THR A 137 1.39 7.25 -4.48
CA THR A 137 1.09 5.85 -4.11
C THR A 137 -0.38 5.51 -4.43
N PRO A 138 -0.77 4.22 -4.45
CA PRO A 138 -2.19 3.84 -4.54
C PRO A 138 -3.07 4.45 -3.45
N VAL A 139 -2.51 4.70 -2.25
CA VAL A 139 -3.19 5.38 -1.16
C VAL A 139 -3.40 6.85 -1.50
N ASP A 140 -2.38 7.54 -2.02
CA ASP A 140 -2.52 8.92 -2.50
C ASP A 140 -3.60 9.02 -3.59
N CYS A 141 -3.68 8.02 -4.49
CA CYS A 141 -4.70 7.98 -5.53
C CYS A 141 -6.12 7.96 -4.95
N VAL A 142 -6.37 7.08 -3.98
CA VAL A 142 -7.69 6.96 -3.34
C VAL A 142 -7.99 8.20 -2.49
N SER A 143 -7.07 8.63 -1.65
CA SER A 143 -7.24 9.82 -0.80
C SER A 143 -7.51 11.08 -1.63
N LEU A 144 -6.75 11.30 -2.71
CA LEU A 144 -6.94 12.43 -3.60
C LEU A 144 -8.29 12.36 -4.35
N ALA A 145 -8.70 11.17 -4.80
CA ALA A 145 -10.01 10.99 -5.42
C ALA A 145 -11.16 11.30 -4.44
N LEU A 146 -11.07 10.81 -3.19
CA LEU A 146 -12.06 11.01 -2.14
C LEU A 146 -12.05 12.43 -1.55
N SER A 147 -11.00 13.22 -1.80
CA SER A 147 -10.92 14.61 -1.34
C SER A 147 -11.88 15.58 -2.05
N GLY A 148 -12.58 15.14 -3.10
CA GLY A 148 -13.47 15.96 -3.92
C GLY A 148 -12.75 16.91 -4.89
N ARG A 149 -11.44 16.72 -5.09
CA ARG A 149 -10.63 17.62 -5.96
C ARG A 149 -10.52 17.16 -7.42
N LEU A 150 -10.70 15.87 -7.68
CA LEU A 150 -10.58 15.30 -9.03
C LEU A 150 -11.92 14.99 -9.70
N PHE A 151 -12.94 14.68 -8.91
CA PHE A 151 -14.23 14.24 -9.40
C PHE A 151 -15.36 15.12 -8.86
N PRO A 152 -16.44 15.31 -9.64
CA PRO A 152 -17.56 16.18 -9.25
C PRO A 152 -18.54 15.53 -8.26
N TRP A 153 -18.34 14.26 -7.89
CA TRP A 153 -19.18 13.56 -6.92
C TRP A 153 -18.69 13.78 -5.47
N SER A 154 -19.59 13.61 -4.50
CA SER A 154 -19.28 13.74 -3.07
C SER A 154 -18.60 12.49 -2.49
N ALA A 155 -19.09 11.29 -2.82
CA ALA A 155 -18.46 10.02 -2.49
C ALA A 155 -18.83 8.93 -3.53
N PRO A 156 -17.97 7.94 -3.80
CA PRO A 156 -18.34 6.80 -4.60
C PRO A 156 -19.11 5.79 -3.73
N ALA A 157 -19.91 4.93 -4.36
CA ALA A 157 -20.61 3.86 -3.65
C ALA A 157 -19.62 2.78 -3.16
N LEU A 158 -18.58 2.50 -3.95
CA LEU A 158 -17.61 1.44 -3.70
C LEU A 158 -16.24 1.82 -4.28
N VAL A 159 -15.18 1.49 -3.55
CA VAL A 159 -13.80 1.52 -4.07
C VAL A 159 -13.29 0.10 -4.31
N ILE A 160 -12.73 -0.17 -5.49
CA ILE A 160 -12.10 -1.47 -5.80
C ILE A 160 -10.63 -1.25 -6.14
N SER A 161 -9.75 -1.93 -5.40
CA SER A 161 -8.31 -1.96 -5.67
C SER A 161 -7.91 -3.28 -6.33
N GLY A 162 -7.59 -3.25 -7.63
CA GLY A 162 -7.16 -4.41 -8.40
C GLY A 162 -7.57 -4.37 -9.89
N ILE A 163 -7.41 -5.46 -10.64
CA ILE A 163 -6.91 -6.77 -10.20
C ILE A 163 -5.39 -6.78 -10.14
N ASN A 164 -4.81 -7.11 -8.99
CA ASN A 164 -3.36 -7.11 -8.81
C ASN A 164 -2.74 -8.44 -9.27
N ALA A 165 -1.54 -8.35 -9.86
CA ALA A 165 -0.75 -9.52 -10.24
C ALA A 165 0.01 -10.04 -9.01
N GLY A 166 -0.45 -11.18 -8.48
CA GLY A 166 0.15 -11.84 -7.33
C GLY A 166 -0.84 -11.95 -6.16
N PRO A 167 -0.70 -13.02 -5.35
CA PRO A 167 -1.53 -13.20 -4.17
C PRO A 167 -1.24 -12.07 -3.16
N ASN A 168 -2.26 -11.68 -2.40
CA ASN A 168 -2.14 -10.79 -1.26
C ASN A 168 -2.74 -11.51 -0.05
N CYS A 169 -1.98 -12.46 0.52
CA CYS A 169 -2.43 -13.36 1.57
C CYS A 169 -1.52 -13.30 2.79
N GLY A 170 -2.06 -13.67 3.94
CA GLY A 170 -1.36 -13.65 5.21
C GLY A 170 -0.67 -12.32 5.54
N TYR A 171 0.60 -12.36 5.93
CA TYR A 171 1.38 -11.19 6.32
C TYR A 171 1.88 -10.34 5.15
N GLU A 172 1.82 -10.84 3.91
CA GLU A 172 2.08 -9.98 2.74
C GLU A 172 1.05 -8.84 2.63
N MET A 173 -0.14 -9.02 3.21
CA MET A 173 -1.17 -7.98 3.28
C MET A 173 -0.72 -6.68 3.96
N PHE A 174 0.28 -6.72 4.84
CA PHE A 174 0.83 -5.52 5.48
C PHE A 174 1.64 -4.66 4.52
N HIS A 175 2.31 -5.28 3.57
CA HIS A 175 3.13 -4.58 2.56
C HIS A 175 2.35 -4.27 1.28
N SER A 176 1.20 -4.92 1.09
CA SER A 176 0.35 -4.74 -0.09
C SER A 176 -0.19 -3.31 -0.22
N SER A 177 0.21 -2.63 -1.29
CA SER A 177 -0.34 -1.32 -1.64
C SER A 177 -1.81 -1.41 -2.07
N ALA A 178 -2.23 -2.55 -2.61
CA ALA A 178 -3.60 -2.76 -3.03
C ALA A 178 -4.57 -2.81 -1.85
N ILE A 179 -4.22 -3.63 -0.84
CA ILE A 179 -4.98 -3.68 0.40
C ILE A 179 -4.89 -2.33 1.12
N ALA A 180 -3.75 -1.64 1.07
CA ALA A 180 -3.65 -0.30 1.63
C ALA A 180 -4.59 0.71 0.97
N ALA A 181 -4.72 0.71 -0.35
CA ALA A 181 -5.66 1.59 -1.05
C ALA A 181 -7.13 1.29 -0.71
N ALA A 182 -7.51 0.01 -0.63
CA ALA A 182 -8.85 -0.37 -0.18
C ALA A 182 -9.09 0.01 1.29
N ARG A 183 -8.06 -0.15 2.14
CA ARG A 183 -8.10 0.27 3.55
C ARG A 183 -8.25 1.77 3.69
N GLU A 184 -7.59 2.57 2.85
CA GLU A 184 -7.73 4.02 2.85
C GLU A 184 -9.16 4.44 2.53
N ALA A 185 -9.80 3.82 1.53
CA ALA A 185 -11.23 4.06 1.26
C ALA A 185 -12.11 3.82 2.50
N LEU A 186 -11.82 2.74 3.24
CA LEU A 186 -12.54 2.41 4.46
C LEU A 186 -12.27 3.41 5.60
N VAL A 187 -11.04 3.96 5.70
CA VAL A 187 -10.72 5.06 6.63
C VAL A 187 -11.59 6.29 6.35
N TYR A 188 -11.88 6.57 5.07
CA TYR A 188 -12.83 7.60 4.65
C TYR A 188 -14.31 7.19 4.78
N GLY A 189 -14.61 6.02 5.34
CA GLY A 189 -15.97 5.51 5.53
C GLY A 189 -16.62 4.94 4.27
N VAL A 190 -15.85 4.72 3.21
CA VAL A 190 -16.36 4.18 1.94
C VAL A 190 -16.16 2.67 1.89
N PRO A 191 -17.21 1.88 1.53
CA PRO A 191 -17.06 0.45 1.28
C PRO A 191 -15.94 0.14 0.29
N SER A 192 -15.18 -0.93 0.53
CA SER A 192 -14.04 -1.25 -0.32
C SER A 192 -13.73 -2.74 -0.47
N ILE A 193 -13.16 -3.06 -1.63
CA ILE A 193 -12.75 -4.40 -2.04
C ILE A 193 -11.32 -4.34 -2.59
N ALA A 194 -10.47 -5.28 -2.20
CA ALA A 194 -9.18 -5.54 -2.84
C ALA A 194 -9.25 -6.85 -3.62
N ILE A 195 -8.75 -6.89 -4.85
CA ILE A 195 -8.76 -8.09 -5.70
C ILE A 195 -7.34 -8.42 -6.17
N SER A 196 -6.95 -9.67 -5.95
CA SER A 196 -5.65 -10.21 -6.36
C SER A 196 -5.84 -11.50 -7.14
N LEU A 197 -5.16 -11.62 -8.26
CA LEU A 197 -5.02 -12.89 -8.98
C LEU A 197 -3.75 -13.58 -8.51
N ASN A 198 -3.84 -14.88 -8.16
CA ASN A 198 -2.68 -15.73 -7.88
C ASN A 198 -1.88 -16.00 -9.17
N TRP A 199 -1.27 -14.93 -9.68
CA TRP A 199 -0.56 -14.89 -10.94
C TRP A 199 0.76 -15.63 -10.83
N LYS A 200 1.01 -16.55 -11.75
CA LYS A 200 2.23 -17.34 -11.83
C LYS A 200 2.95 -17.02 -13.13
N LYS A 201 4.20 -16.56 -13.01
CA LYS A 201 4.99 -16.03 -14.14
C LYS A 201 5.04 -16.95 -15.37
N ASP A 202 5.11 -18.26 -15.16
CA ASP A 202 5.28 -19.25 -16.23
C ASP A 202 3.98 -19.99 -16.60
N GLU A 203 2.87 -19.75 -15.88
CA GLU A 203 1.59 -20.44 -16.11
C GLU A 203 0.47 -19.47 -16.55
N SER A 204 0.46 -18.26 -16.00
CA SER A 204 -0.60 -17.27 -16.19
C SER A 204 -0.45 -16.44 -17.47
N LYS A 205 -1.58 -15.96 -17.98
CA LYS A 205 -1.70 -15.17 -19.21
C LYS A 205 -2.59 -13.96 -18.98
N ASP A 206 -2.43 -12.91 -19.77
CA ASP A 206 -3.22 -11.67 -19.63
C ASP A 206 -4.74 -11.92 -19.74
N SER A 207 -5.16 -12.97 -20.45
CA SER A 207 -6.56 -13.42 -20.49
C SER A 207 -7.12 -13.79 -19.12
N ASP A 208 -6.27 -14.27 -18.21
CA ASP A 208 -6.68 -14.70 -16.87
C ASP A 208 -7.16 -13.51 -16.03
N PHE A 209 -6.69 -12.28 -16.29
CA PHE A 209 -7.26 -11.08 -15.66
C PHE A 209 -8.71 -10.85 -16.08
N LYS A 210 -9.05 -11.13 -17.35
CA LYS A 210 -10.44 -11.03 -17.83
C LYS A 210 -11.32 -12.08 -17.16
N ASP A 211 -10.84 -13.31 -17.09
CA ASP A 211 -11.55 -14.40 -16.40
C ASP A 211 -11.72 -14.07 -14.91
N ALA A 212 -10.69 -13.51 -14.25
CA ALA A 212 -10.75 -13.07 -12.86
C ALA A 212 -11.78 -11.95 -12.65
N ALA A 213 -11.82 -10.95 -13.53
CA ALA A 213 -12.80 -9.88 -13.47
C ALA A 213 -14.23 -10.44 -13.59
N GLN A 214 -14.47 -11.32 -14.57
CA GLN A 214 -15.77 -11.98 -14.76
C GLN A 214 -16.17 -12.83 -13.54
N ALA A 215 -15.22 -13.57 -12.95
CA ALA A 215 -15.47 -14.39 -11.77
C ALA A 215 -15.83 -13.54 -10.54
N CYS A 216 -15.30 -12.31 -10.42
CA CYS A 216 -15.60 -11.40 -9.32
C CYS A 216 -16.88 -10.57 -9.52
N LEU A 217 -17.39 -10.41 -10.74
CA LEU A 217 -18.58 -9.60 -11.04
C LEU A 217 -19.81 -9.94 -10.17
N PRO A 218 -20.18 -11.21 -9.93
CA PRO A 218 -21.33 -11.54 -9.08
C PRO A 218 -21.19 -10.96 -7.66
N LEU A 219 -19.99 -11.02 -7.08
CA LEU A 219 -19.71 -10.49 -5.75
C LEU A 219 -19.73 -8.97 -5.73
N ILE A 220 -19.16 -8.32 -6.75
CA ILE A 220 -19.19 -6.85 -6.89
C ILE A 220 -20.64 -6.36 -7.04
N ASN A 221 -21.44 -7.02 -7.87
CA ASN A 221 -22.85 -6.67 -8.07
C ASN A 221 -23.69 -6.87 -6.81
N ALA A 222 -23.43 -7.93 -6.03
CA ALA A 222 -24.07 -8.15 -4.74
C ALA A 222 -23.68 -7.05 -3.74
N ALA A 223 -22.39 -6.69 -3.69
CA ALA A 223 -21.91 -5.60 -2.84
C ALA A 223 -22.62 -4.27 -3.16
N LEU A 224 -22.69 -3.88 -4.44
CA LEU A 224 -23.39 -2.67 -4.86
C LEU A 224 -24.87 -2.68 -4.46
N ALA A 225 -25.57 -3.80 -4.69
CA ALA A 225 -26.97 -3.93 -4.32
C ALA A 225 -27.21 -3.86 -2.81
N ASP A 226 -26.28 -4.37 -1.99
CA ASP A 226 -26.38 -4.31 -0.53
C ASP A 226 -25.98 -2.94 0.03
N ILE A 227 -25.05 -2.24 -0.64
CA ILE A 227 -24.67 -0.86 -0.31
C ILE A 227 -25.89 0.07 -0.51
N GLU A 228 -26.58 -0.05 -1.64
CA GLU A 228 -27.81 0.73 -1.91
C GLU A 228 -28.90 0.49 -0.87
N LYS A 229 -28.99 -0.72 -0.31
CA LYS A 229 -29.95 -1.08 0.74
C LYS A 229 -29.48 -0.74 2.16
N GLY A 230 -28.24 -0.26 2.33
CA GLY A 230 -27.63 0.00 3.64
C GLY A 230 -27.26 -1.27 4.43
N ASN A 231 -27.22 -2.43 3.77
CA ASN A 231 -26.98 -3.75 4.36
C ASN A 231 -25.54 -4.25 4.19
N PHE A 232 -24.70 -3.50 3.47
CA PHE A 232 -23.31 -3.89 3.28
C PHE A 232 -22.53 -3.88 4.59
N ILE A 233 -21.53 -4.75 4.67
CA ILE A 233 -20.76 -5.01 5.88
C ILE A 233 -20.02 -3.75 6.29
N LYS A 234 -20.15 -3.37 7.57
CA LYS A 234 -19.56 -2.14 8.13
C LYS A 234 -18.23 -2.46 8.82
N GLY A 235 -17.28 -1.51 8.76
CA GLY A 235 -16.03 -1.57 9.51
C GLY A 235 -14.99 -2.58 8.99
N CYS A 236 -15.21 -3.18 7.82
CA CYS A 236 -14.22 -4.05 7.17
C CYS A 236 -14.19 -3.87 5.65
N LEU A 237 -13.04 -4.14 5.07
CA LEU A 237 -12.86 -4.27 3.61
C LEU A 237 -12.85 -5.76 3.24
N LEU A 238 -13.23 -6.11 2.01
CA LEU A 238 -13.15 -7.48 1.54
C LEU A 238 -11.88 -7.69 0.70
N ASN A 239 -10.98 -8.55 1.16
CA ASN A 239 -9.84 -9.00 0.37
C ASN A 239 -10.19 -10.28 -0.39
N ILE A 240 -10.16 -10.20 -1.72
CA ILE A 240 -10.52 -11.29 -2.64
C ILE A 240 -9.26 -11.83 -3.30
N GLY A 241 -8.98 -13.12 -3.08
CA GLY A 241 -7.92 -13.83 -3.77
C GLY A 241 -8.50 -14.80 -4.80
N VAL A 242 -8.16 -14.58 -6.07
CA VAL A 242 -8.58 -15.40 -7.21
C VAL A 242 -7.51 -16.46 -7.51
N PRO A 243 -7.87 -17.75 -7.67
CA PRO A 243 -6.90 -18.81 -7.96
C PRO A 243 -6.24 -18.61 -9.35
N SER A 244 -5.11 -19.27 -9.58
CA SER A 244 -4.32 -19.14 -10.83
C SER A 244 -5.08 -19.54 -12.11
N SER A 245 -6.18 -20.29 -11.97
CA SER A 245 -7.09 -20.63 -13.08
C SER A 245 -8.49 -20.08 -12.78
N PRO A 246 -8.76 -18.79 -13.04
CA PRO A 246 -10.01 -18.16 -12.63
C PRO A 246 -11.25 -18.76 -13.30
N SER A 247 -11.15 -19.16 -14.57
CA SER A 247 -12.27 -19.79 -15.31
C SER A 247 -12.63 -21.19 -14.80
N ALA A 248 -11.73 -21.87 -14.11
CA ALA A 248 -11.95 -23.20 -13.52
C ALA A 248 -12.19 -23.15 -12.00
N ASN A 249 -12.52 -21.97 -11.46
CA ASN A 249 -12.74 -21.81 -10.02
C ASN A 249 -13.92 -22.68 -9.52
N LYS A 250 -13.86 -23.09 -8.25
CA LYS A 250 -14.87 -23.92 -7.58
C LYS A 250 -15.94 -23.12 -6.83
N GLY A 251 -15.99 -21.80 -7.02
CA GLY A 251 -16.85 -20.87 -6.29
C GLY A 251 -16.10 -20.09 -5.20
N PHE A 252 -16.88 -19.42 -4.35
CA PHE A 252 -16.38 -18.56 -3.27
C PHE A 252 -16.24 -19.33 -1.95
N LYS A 253 -15.18 -19.05 -1.19
CA LYS A 253 -14.96 -19.54 0.17
C LYS A 253 -14.67 -18.37 1.10
N LEU A 254 -15.43 -18.27 2.19
CA LEU A 254 -15.10 -17.35 3.29
C LEU A 254 -13.84 -17.86 3.98
N THR A 255 -12.86 -16.97 4.16
CA THR A 255 -11.54 -17.33 4.71
C THR A 255 -11.11 -16.40 5.81
N LYS A 256 -10.15 -16.87 6.61
CA LYS A 256 -9.38 -16.06 7.56
C LYS A 256 -8.02 -15.72 6.97
N GLN A 257 -7.44 -14.60 7.42
CA GLN A 257 -6.06 -14.25 7.09
C GLN A 257 -5.12 -15.36 7.61
N SER A 258 -4.29 -15.90 6.73
CA SER A 258 -3.28 -16.88 7.13
C SER A 258 -2.12 -16.26 7.91
N GLY A 259 -1.32 -17.08 8.58
CA GLY A 259 0.02 -16.69 9.06
C GLY A 259 1.09 -16.75 7.98
N TYR A 260 0.71 -16.83 6.69
CA TYR A 260 1.66 -16.94 5.59
C TYR A 260 2.59 -15.73 5.57
N SER A 261 3.89 -15.99 5.63
CA SER A 261 4.90 -14.94 5.61
C SER A 261 6.11 -15.44 4.83
N PRO A 262 6.38 -14.90 3.63
CA PRO A 262 7.61 -15.23 2.94
C PRO A 262 8.82 -14.83 3.78
N ALA A 263 9.91 -15.58 3.65
CA ALA A 263 11.15 -15.17 4.28
C ALA A 263 11.73 -13.98 3.53
N GLN A 264 11.86 -12.84 4.22
CA GLN A 264 12.59 -11.71 3.72
C GLN A 264 14.10 -11.95 3.86
N SER A 265 14.84 -11.72 2.79
CA SER A 265 16.29 -11.73 2.77
C SER A 265 16.83 -10.48 2.07
N TRP A 266 18.07 -10.08 2.39
CA TRP A 266 18.75 -8.95 1.77
C TRP A 266 19.97 -9.43 1.00
N GLN A 267 19.97 -9.22 -0.31
CA GLN A 267 21.09 -9.54 -1.17
C GLN A 267 21.95 -8.31 -1.41
N ALA A 268 23.27 -8.45 -1.22
CA ALA A 268 24.22 -7.41 -1.60
C ALA A 268 24.31 -7.32 -3.14
N VAL A 269 24.16 -6.11 -3.67
CA VAL A 269 24.24 -5.83 -5.11
C VAL A 269 25.58 -5.17 -5.40
N SER A 270 26.38 -5.78 -6.28
CA SER A 270 27.63 -5.17 -6.74
C SER A 270 27.34 -3.95 -7.63
N THR A 271 28.13 -2.89 -7.47
CA THR A 271 28.08 -1.67 -8.28
C THR A 271 28.52 -1.90 -9.75
N ASN A 272 29.04 -3.08 -10.10
CA ASN A 272 29.54 -3.40 -11.43
C ASN A 272 28.49 -4.05 -12.36
N ARG A 273 27.29 -3.47 -12.46
CA ARG A 273 26.42 -3.68 -13.64
C ARG A 273 26.10 -2.33 -14.28
N PRO A 274 26.25 -2.18 -15.60
CA PRO A 274 25.84 -0.97 -16.28
C PRO A 274 24.32 -0.78 -16.14
N SER A 275 23.92 0.46 -15.86
CA SER A 275 22.55 0.92 -15.69
C SER A 275 21.58 0.37 -16.75
N SER A 276 20.46 -0.19 -16.28
CA SER A 276 19.08 -0.23 -16.85
C SER A 276 18.79 -0.32 -18.37
N ALA A 277 19.77 -0.47 -19.26
CA ALA A 277 19.57 -0.47 -20.72
C ALA A 277 19.49 -1.87 -21.35
N VAL A 278 19.50 -2.95 -20.57
CA VAL A 278 19.56 -4.33 -21.11
C VAL A 278 18.18 -4.95 -21.37
N HIS A 279 17.07 -4.29 -21.02
CA HIS A 279 15.74 -4.79 -21.41
C HIS A 279 15.36 -4.51 -22.88
N PHE A 280 16.20 -3.80 -23.66
CA PHE A 280 15.90 -3.47 -25.06
C PHE A 280 16.64 -4.32 -26.11
N MET A 281 17.52 -5.26 -25.73
CA MET A 281 18.37 -5.97 -26.71
C MET A 281 18.02 -7.45 -26.91
N GLY A 282 16.72 -7.75 -26.98
CA GLY A 282 16.23 -9.10 -27.28
C GLY A 282 16.25 -9.52 -28.76
N MET A 283 16.45 -8.61 -29.74
CA MET A 283 16.06 -8.92 -31.14
C MET A 283 17.07 -8.68 -32.27
N HIS A 284 18.31 -8.23 -32.05
CA HIS A 284 19.30 -8.17 -33.16
C HIS A 284 20.76 -8.33 -32.67
N GLN A 285 21.24 -9.57 -32.60
CA GLN A 285 22.62 -9.88 -32.16
C GLN A 285 23.72 -9.51 -33.19
N SER A 286 23.39 -9.02 -34.39
CA SER A 286 24.39 -8.69 -35.42
C SER A 286 24.76 -7.21 -35.53
N LEU A 287 23.94 -6.29 -35.03
CA LEU A 287 24.19 -4.83 -35.16
C LEU A 287 25.11 -4.27 -34.08
N GLY A 288 25.15 -4.90 -32.90
CA GLY A 288 25.90 -4.42 -31.73
C GLY A 288 27.42 -4.42 -31.92
N ILE A 289 27.95 -5.36 -32.70
CA ILE A 289 29.39 -5.46 -32.97
C ILE A 289 29.85 -4.40 -33.99
N GLN A 290 29.00 -4.07 -34.98
CA GLN A 290 29.33 -3.04 -35.97
C GLN A 290 29.32 -1.62 -35.37
N LEU A 291 28.40 -1.33 -34.44
CA LEU A 291 28.35 -0.03 -33.75
C LEU A 291 29.52 0.18 -32.78
N ALA A 292 29.99 -0.88 -32.12
CA ALA A 292 31.14 -0.82 -31.23
C ALA A 292 32.45 -0.47 -31.96
N GLN A 293 32.57 -0.87 -33.23
CA GLN A 293 33.74 -0.55 -34.05
C GLN A 293 33.71 0.91 -34.53
N LEU A 294 32.54 1.43 -34.94
CA LEU A 294 32.33 2.83 -35.34
C LEU A 294 32.59 3.84 -34.20
N GLY A 295 32.29 3.45 -32.94
CA GLY A 295 32.54 4.29 -31.77
C GLY A 295 34.03 4.48 -31.44
N LYS A 296 34.88 3.48 -31.71
CA LYS A 296 36.34 3.58 -31.49
C LYS A 296 37.01 4.52 -32.49
N ASP A 297 36.60 4.47 -33.76
CA ASP A 297 37.19 5.30 -34.81
C ASP A 297 36.76 6.78 -34.68
N ALA A 298 35.52 7.05 -34.26
CA ALA A 298 35.03 8.40 -33.96
C ALA A 298 35.76 9.03 -32.76
N SER A 299 36.11 8.23 -31.75
CA SER A 299 36.81 8.69 -30.55
C SER A 299 38.30 9.01 -30.82
N ALA A 300 38.94 8.33 -31.77
CA ALA A 300 40.30 8.66 -32.23
C ALA A 300 40.33 9.96 -33.06
N ALA A 301 39.30 10.23 -33.87
CA ALA A 301 39.19 11.45 -34.67
C ALA A 301 38.89 12.72 -33.83
N GLY A 302 38.20 12.58 -32.70
CA GLY A 302 37.90 13.68 -31.77
C GLY A 302 39.10 14.13 -30.93
N ALA A 303 40.03 13.22 -30.62
CA ALA A 303 41.23 13.51 -29.83
C ALA A 303 42.29 14.33 -30.61
N ALA A 304 42.27 14.30 -31.95
CA ALA A 304 43.22 15.01 -32.80
C ALA A 304 42.86 16.49 -33.10
N ARG A 305 41.70 17.00 -32.64
CA ARG A 305 41.22 18.37 -32.95
C ARG A 305 41.12 19.34 -31.75
N ARG A 306 41.81 19.09 -30.65
CA ARG A 306 41.89 20.03 -29.51
C ARG A 306 43.30 20.52 -29.20
N VAL A 307 44.13 20.66 -30.22
CA VAL A 307 45.30 21.55 -30.17
C VAL A 307 44.95 22.76 -31.03
N SER A 308 44.95 23.94 -30.41
CA SER A 308 44.64 25.28 -30.98
C SER A 308 43.20 25.80 -30.82
N ALA A 309 42.84 26.24 -29.60
CA ALA A 309 41.89 27.34 -29.41
C ALA A 309 42.09 27.97 -28.03
N GLN A 310 42.93 29.00 -27.94
CA GLN A 310 42.92 29.95 -26.82
C GLN A 310 41.61 30.76 -26.86
N ARG A 311 40.82 30.71 -25.78
CA ARG A 311 39.93 31.82 -25.42
C ARG A 311 39.97 32.03 -23.91
N LYS A 312 40.45 33.23 -23.54
CA LYS A 312 40.36 33.83 -22.21
C LYS A 312 38.91 33.90 -21.74
N THR A 313 38.65 33.58 -20.48
CA THR A 313 37.52 34.13 -19.75
C THR A 313 37.97 34.36 -18.31
N VAL A 314 37.57 35.52 -17.79
CA VAL A 314 38.12 36.26 -16.66
C VAL A 314 37.74 35.60 -15.34
N GLU A 315 38.71 35.40 -14.46
CA GLU A 315 38.49 35.02 -13.05
C GLU A 315 38.03 36.25 -12.26
N VAL A 316 36.91 36.12 -11.57
CA VAL A 316 36.52 37.01 -10.46
C VAL A 316 36.70 36.19 -9.19
N GLU A 317 37.77 36.46 -8.47
CA GLU A 317 38.03 35.89 -7.15
C GLU A 317 36.96 36.37 -6.15
N SER A 318 36.10 35.45 -5.71
CA SER A 318 35.37 35.60 -4.46
C SER A 318 36.16 34.86 -3.38
N VAL A 319 36.86 35.62 -2.55
CA VAL A 319 37.57 35.12 -1.36
C VAL A 319 36.53 34.86 -0.27
N ALA A 320 35.98 33.65 -0.26
CA ALA A 320 35.39 33.05 0.93
C ALA A 320 36.26 31.86 1.31
N ALA A 321 36.98 31.97 2.43
CA ALA A 321 37.75 30.89 3.01
C ALA A 321 36.82 29.73 3.42
N ALA A 322 36.54 28.83 2.49
CA ALA A 322 35.95 27.54 2.80
C ALA A 322 37.04 26.71 3.49
N GLY A 323 36.89 26.51 4.80
CA GLY A 323 37.70 25.52 5.52
C GLY A 323 37.62 24.18 4.79
N LYS A 324 38.77 23.54 4.57
CA LYS A 324 38.87 22.19 4.00
C LYS A 324 37.92 21.27 4.78
N GLN A 325 36.76 20.96 4.22
CA GLN A 325 36.03 19.78 4.64
C GLN A 325 36.87 18.58 4.19
N GLU A 326 37.40 17.82 5.16
CA GLU A 326 37.97 16.51 4.88
C GLU A 326 36.92 15.71 4.11
N ALA A 327 37.24 15.35 2.87
CA ALA A 327 36.36 14.52 2.05
C ALA A 327 36.23 13.16 2.73
N ARG A 328 35.17 13.00 3.53
CA ARG A 328 34.86 11.74 4.21
C ARG A 328 34.66 10.68 3.13
N GLU A 329 35.45 9.62 3.16
CA GLU A 329 35.30 8.52 2.21
C GLU A 329 33.93 7.85 2.42
N VAL A 330 33.02 8.03 1.45
CA VAL A 330 31.67 7.47 1.50
C VAL A 330 31.64 6.15 0.75
N VAL A 331 31.66 5.04 1.48
CA VAL A 331 31.47 3.71 0.90
C VAL A 331 29.97 3.41 0.76
N LYS A 332 29.46 3.40 -0.47
CA LYS A 332 28.07 3.01 -0.77
C LYS A 332 27.97 1.49 -0.88
N LYS A 333 27.09 0.88 -0.08
CA LYS A 333 26.70 -0.54 -0.20
C LYS A 333 25.26 -0.59 -0.72
N LEU A 334 25.02 -1.38 -1.76
CA LEU A 334 23.70 -1.54 -2.37
C LEU A 334 23.13 -2.89 -1.96
N PHE A 335 21.84 -2.91 -1.62
CA PHE A 335 21.12 -4.12 -1.24
C PHE A 335 19.78 -4.18 -1.96
N ARG A 336 19.29 -5.40 -2.17
CA ARG A 336 17.95 -5.68 -2.68
C ARG A 336 17.24 -6.62 -1.71
N ALA A 337 16.01 -6.30 -1.34
CA ALA A 337 15.15 -7.22 -0.62
C ALA A 337 14.62 -8.28 -1.58
N GLU A 338 14.64 -9.53 -1.16
CA GLU A 338 14.00 -10.65 -1.85
C GLU A 338 13.15 -11.44 -0.88
N PHE A 339 11.99 -11.87 -1.37
CA PHE A 339 11.03 -12.68 -0.62
C PHE A 339 11.07 -14.09 -1.17
N VAL A 340 11.39 -15.05 -0.32
CA VAL A 340 11.42 -16.47 -0.68
C VAL A 340 10.18 -17.14 -0.11
N GLU A 341 9.38 -17.73 -1.00
CA GLU A 341 8.22 -18.53 -0.62
C GLU A 341 8.66 -19.67 0.30
N LYS A 342 8.05 -19.75 1.49
CA LYS A 342 8.18 -20.93 2.34
C LYS A 342 7.04 -21.88 2.01
N LYS A 343 7.39 -23.14 1.73
CA LYS A 343 6.40 -24.21 1.76
C LYS A 343 5.91 -24.34 3.20
N HIS A 344 4.61 -24.11 3.39
CA HIS A 344 3.97 -24.36 4.67
C HIS A 344 3.29 -25.73 4.59
N GLU A 345 3.82 -26.67 5.35
CA GLU A 345 3.12 -27.89 5.70
C GLU A 345 2.22 -27.53 6.91
N ASP A 346 0.95 -27.94 6.90
CA ASP A 346 -0.04 -27.72 7.98
C ASP A 346 -0.77 -26.35 8.04
N LEU A 347 -1.21 -25.86 6.88
CA LEU A 347 -2.16 -24.74 6.81
C LEU A 347 -3.61 -25.24 6.93
N ASN A 348 -4.39 -24.67 7.87
CA ASN A 348 -5.82 -24.95 8.04
C ASN A 348 -6.58 -24.65 6.72
N GLU A 349 -7.59 -25.45 6.38
CA GLU A 349 -8.33 -25.33 5.11
C GLU A 349 -9.10 -24.02 4.96
N ASP A 350 -9.40 -23.33 6.06
CA ASP A 350 -10.21 -22.12 6.09
C ASP A 350 -9.41 -20.81 5.98
N ILE A 351 -8.15 -20.90 5.56
CA ILE A 351 -7.31 -19.72 5.33
C ILE A 351 -7.24 -19.36 3.83
N ASP A 352 -7.00 -18.09 3.58
CA ASP A 352 -6.95 -17.46 2.26
C ASP A 352 -6.09 -18.21 1.22
N LEU A 353 -4.82 -18.48 1.54
CA LEU A 353 -3.87 -19.12 0.63
C LEU A 353 -4.33 -20.52 0.24
N ARG A 354 -4.74 -21.33 1.23
CA ARG A 354 -5.15 -22.71 1.01
C ARG A 354 -6.42 -22.83 0.19
N ALA A 355 -7.36 -21.90 0.37
CA ALA A 355 -8.56 -21.83 -0.46
C ALA A 355 -8.21 -21.60 -1.95
N MET A 356 -7.29 -20.68 -2.25
CA MET A 356 -6.83 -20.44 -3.62
C MET A 356 -6.07 -21.63 -4.21
N GLU A 357 -5.18 -22.28 -3.43
CA GLU A 357 -4.49 -23.51 -3.86
C GLU A 357 -5.48 -24.62 -4.21
N ASN A 358 -6.59 -24.70 -3.46
CA ASN A 358 -7.65 -25.66 -3.70
C ASN A 358 -8.61 -25.26 -4.84
N GLY A 359 -8.38 -24.11 -5.49
CA GLY A 359 -9.16 -23.63 -6.62
C GLY A 359 -10.42 -22.83 -6.27
N PHE A 360 -10.57 -22.38 -5.03
CA PHE A 360 -11.65 -21.48 -4.62
C PHE A 360 -11.22 -20.01 -4.72
N ILE A 361 -12.18 -19.13 -4.95
CA ILE A 361 -12.01 -17.69 -4.75
C ILE A 361 -12.12 -17.43 -3.25
N SER A 362 -11.04 -16.97 -2.63
CA SER A 362 -11.01 -16.63 -1.22
C SER A 362 -11.66 -15.26 -0.98
N VAL A 363 -12.44 -15.14 0.09
CA VAL A 363 -13.03 -13.88 0.53
C VAL A 363 -12.68 -13.70 2.01
N THR A 364 -11.78 -12.76 2.30
CA THR A 364 -11.28 -12.50 3.64
C THR A 364 -11.69 -11.09 4.09
N PRO A 365 -12.65 -10.95 5.01
CA PRO A 365 -12.97 -9.66 5.62
C PRO A 365 -11.80 -9.19 6.49
N LEU A 366 -11.31 -7.96 6.26
CA LEU A 366 -10.23 -7.36 7.04
C LEU A 366 -10.74 -6.11 7.77
N ASN A 367 -10.61 -6.10 9.09
CA ASN A 367 -10.97 -4.96 9.93
C ASN A 367 -9.78 -3.99 10.05
N VAL A 368 -10.06 -2.69 9.96
CA VAL A 368 -9.04 -1.63 10.06
C VAL A 368 -8.81 -1.18 11.51
N HIS A 369 -9.81 -1.33 12.38
CA HIS A 369 -9.77 -0.83 13.76
C HIS A 369 -9.28 -1.85 14.78
N GLY A 370 -9.24 -3.16 14.44
CA GLY A 370 -8.72 -4.24 15.28
C GLY A 370 -9.38 -4.37 16.66
N GLN A 371 -9.92 -5.53 17.02
CA GLN A 371 -10.37 -5.78 18.42
C GLN A 371 -9.19 -6.10 19.36
N VAL A 372 -8.06 -5.43 19.14
CA VAL A 372 -6.79 -5.67 19.85
C VAL A 372 -6.89 -5.29 21.33
N GLU A 373 -7.79 -4.38 21.68
CA GLU A 373 -7.95 -3.91 23.06
C GLU A 373 -8.35 -5.02 24.04
N ALA A 374 -9.18 -5.97 23.62
CA ALA A 374 -9.65 -7.04 24.51
C ALA A 374 -8.56 -8.09 24.81
N GLU A 375 -7.73 -8.42 23.81
CA GLU A 375 -6.70 -9.46 23.93
C GLU A 375 -5.40 -8.92 24.53
N ILE A 376 -5.07 -7.64 24.33
CA ILE A 376 -3.82 -7.02 24.79
C ILE A 376 -4.00 -6.15 26.05
N GLY A 377 -5.20 -5.60 26.27
CA GLY A 377 -5.46 -4.64 27.34
C GLY A 377 -5.18 -5.19 28.74
N ALA A 378 -5.67 -6.39 29.04
CA ALA A 378 -5.44 -7.03 30.33
C ALA A 378 -3.96 -7.40 30.56
N PRO A 379 -3.27 -8.11 29.65
CA PRO A 379 -1.84 -8.39 29.80
C PRO A 379 -0.96 -7.14 29.97
N VAL A 380 -1.24 -6.07 29.22
CA VAL A 380 -0.49 -4.80 29.36
C VAL A 380 -0.79 -4.12 30.69
N SER A 381 -2.05 -4.12 31.13
CA SER A 381 -2.44 -3.58 32.44
C SER A 381 -1.77 -4.33 33.58
N ASP A 382 -1.72 -5.66 33.51
CA ASP A 382 -1.07 -6.51 34.50
C ASP A 382 0.44 -6.25 34.51
N TRP A 383 1.08 -6.18 33.34
CA TRP A 383 2.49 -5.84 33.21
C TRP A 383 2.82 -4.46 33.81
N LEU A 384 2.02 -3.43 33.49
CA LEU A 384 2.20 -2.09 34.05
C LEU A 384 2.02 -2.07 35.57
N SER A 385 1.06 -2.83 36.09
CA SER A 385 0.83 -2.95 37.54
C SER A 385 2.00 -3.60 38.27
N ALA A 386 2.61 -4.64 37.67
CA ALA A 386 3.80 -5.28 38.21
C ALA A 386 5.01 -4.33 38.25
N VAL A 387 5.24 -3.55 37.19
CA VAL A 387 6.34 -2.56 37.13
C VAL A 387 6.21 -1.50 38.23
N VAL A 388 4.99 -1.01 38.50
CA VAL A 388 4.74 -0.01 39.56
C VAL A 388 4.91 -0.59 40.96
N ALA A 389 4.58 -1.86 41.17
CA ALA A 389 4.73 -2.52 42.46
C ALA A 389 6.21 -2.73 42.84
N GLU A 390 7.06 -3.13 41.89
CA GLU A 390 8.50 -3.30 42.11
C GLU A 390 9.20 -1.99 42.54
N GLU A 391 8.74 -0.83 42.06
CA GLU A 391 9.30 0.47 42.49
C GLU A 391 8.85 0.90 43.89
N LYS A 392 7.71 0.41 44.39
CA LYS A 392 7.24 0.69 45.76
C LYS A 392 7.98 -0.14 46.82
N GLU A 393 8.49 -1.31 46.46
CA GLU A 393 9.20 -2.21 47.37
C GLU A 393 10.71 -1.92 47.50
N ASP A 394 11.26 -0.92 46.80
CA ASP A 394 12.65 -0.46 46.99
C ASP A 394 12.74 0.88 47.73
N PRO A 395 12.51 0.92 49.06
CA PRO A 395 12.67 2.12 49.87
C PRO A 395 14.15 2.50 50.11
N SER A 396 15.11 1.86 49.44
CA SER A 396 16.55 2.11 49.65
C SER A 396 17.15 3.22 48.78
N ALA A 397 16.33 3.88 47.95
CA ALA A 397 16.75 4.90 46.99
C ALA A 397 16.24 6.32 47.28
N ALA A 398 15.73 6.60 48.48
CA ALA A 398 15.35 7.94 48.94
C ALA A 398 16.44 8.60 49.80
#